data_AF-A0A7Y5Z3K8-F1
#
_entry.id   AF-A0A7Y5Z3K8-F1
#
_cell.length_a   1.000
_cell.length_b   1.000
_cell.length_c   1.000
_cell.angle_alpha   90.00
_cell.angle_beta   90.00
_cell.angle_gamma   90.00
#
_symmetry.space_group_name_H-M   'P 1'
#
loop_
_entity.id
_entity.type
_entity.pdbx_description
1 polymer ?
#
loop_
_entity_poly.entity_id
_entity_poly.type
_entity_poly.pdbx_seq_one_letter_code
_entity_poly.pdbx_strand_id
1 'polypeptide(L)'
;MDEQVALKLIAEKAYDVGYSAKLHFSTYDIVEKAPGWIGLISLVIGVLALYIDFLAAKHISALITVIGICSLYITYYGDTKEQYFQAGNKLTQLLDQLKSMSARCKSNHQFTSADQAELDQITTDFRSACQRKHILFSGWLAHKKFFWDQQVDWIAEHREFSFFRDKIPFSVYALIVVVLIAYAGGSWLAAHPDLLLSLKDACTHE
;
A
#
# COMPACT_ATOMS: atom_id res chain seq x y z
N MET A 1 -30.08 11.39 -16.16
CA MET A 1 -29.12 11.88 -15.14
C MET A 1 -28.38 13.06 -15.75
N ASP A 2 -28.03 14.07 -14.96
CA ASP A 2 -27.22 15.20 -15.43
C ASP A 2 -25.79 14.74 -15.80
N GLU A 3 -25.18 15.37 -16.80
CA GLU A 3 -23.84 15.02 -17.30
C GLU A 3 -22.77 15.15 -16.22
N GLN A 4 -22.77 16.25 -15.46
CA GLN A 4 -21.73 16.51 -14.46
C GLN A 4 -21.83 15.50 -13.32
N VAL A 5 -23.06 15.15 -12.93
CA VAL A 5 -23.32 14.09 -11.95
C VAL A 5 -22.82 12.74 -12.47
N ALA A 6 -23.05 12.42 -13.74
CA ALA A 6 -22.58 11.19 -14.35
C ALA A 6 -21.04 11.11 -14.37
N LEU A 7 -20.37 12.17 -14.82
CA LEU A 7 -18.90 12.24 -14.88
C LEU A 7 -18.27 12.08 -13.50
N LYS A 8 -18.88 12.67 -12.46
CA LYS A 8 -18.46 12.47 -11.07
C LYS A 8 -18.60 11.01 -10.63
N LEU A 9 -19.72 10.36 -10.91
CA LEU A 9 -19.93 8.95 -10.57
C LEU A 9 -18.93 8.04 -11.29
N ILE A 10 -18.63 8.33 -12.56
CA ILE A 10 -17.62 7.59 -13.33
C ILE A 10 -16.23 7.79 -12.71
N ALA A 11 -15.87 9.01 -12.30
CA ALA A 11 -14.59 9.29 -11.66
C ALA A 11 -14.45 8.63 -10.28
N GLU A 12 -15.51 8.63 -9.47
CA GLU A 12 -15.54 7.89 -8.20
C GLU A 12 -15.36 6.39 -8.42
N LYS A 13 -16.07 5.81 -9.40
CA LYS A 13 -15.91 4.39 -9.75
C LYS A 13 -14.51 4.09 -10.29
N ALA A 14 -13.96 4.96 -11.14
CA ALA A 14 -12.63 4.82 -11.70
C ALA A 14 -11.55 4.86 -10.62
N TYR A 15 -11.73 5.69 -9.60
CA TYR A 15 -10.85 5.68 -8.44
C TYR A 15 -10.89 4.32 -7.72
N ASP A 16 -12.08 3.80 -7.41
CA ASP A 16 -12.21 2.52 -6.70
C ASP A 16 -11.59 1.37 -7.50
N VAL A 17 -11.90 1.31 -8.80
CA VAL A 17 -11.39 0.29 -9.72
C VAL A 17 -9.87 0.41 -9.88
N GLY A 18 -9.36 1.62 -10.11
CA GLY A 18 -7.94 1.87 -10.30
C GLY A 18 -7.12 1.61 -9.04
N TYR A 19 -7.58 2.05 -7.88
CA TYR A 19 -6.92 1.76 -6.60
C TYR A 19 -6.90 0.24 -6.34
N SER A 20 -8.03 -0.44 -6.56
CA SER A 20 -8.12 -1.89 -6.40
C SER A 20 -7.18 -2.62 -7.37
N ALA A 21 -7.04 -2.17 -8.61
CA ALA A 21 -6.09 -2.74 -9.56
C ALA A 21 -4.66 -2.67 -9.01
N LYS A 22 -4.25 -1.51 -8.48
CA LYS A 22 -2.92 -1.33 -7.87
C LYS A 22 -2.74 -2.14 -6.60
N LEU A 23 -3.80 -2.34 -5.81
CA LEU A 23 -3.76 -3.20 -4.63
C LEU A 23 -3.46 -4.66 -4.97
N HIS A 24 -4.08 -5.18 -6.02
CA HIS A 24 -3.83 -6.52 -6.51
C HIS A 24 -2.40 -6.66 -7.06
N PHE A 25 -1.94 -5.73 -7.90
CA PHE A 25 -0.56 -5.75 -8.40
C PHE A 25 0.47 -5.58 -7.28
N SER A 26 0.18 -4.78 -6.25
CA SER A 26 1.06 -4.66 -5.08
C SER A 26 1.14 -5.95 -4.27
N THR A 27 0.04 -6.68 -4.16
CA THR A 27 0.05 -8.00 -3.55
C THR A 27 0.92 -8.96 -4.36
N TYR A 28 0.70 -9.03 -5.67
CA TYR A 28 1.51 -9.84 -6.59
C TYR A 28 3.00 -9.52 -6.48
N ASP A 29 3.39 -8.24 -6.58
CA ASP A 29 4.79 -7.82 -6.53
C ASP A 29 5.47 -8.15 -5.20
N ILE A 30 4.77 -8.01 -4.06
CA ILE A 30 5.32 -8.40 -2.76
C ILE A 30 5.57 -9.90 -2.73
N VAL A 31 4.59 -10.70 -3.12
CA VAL A 31 4.69 -12.16 -3.08
C VAL A 31 5.80 -12.66 -4.03
N GLU A 32 5.93 -12.03 -5.20
CA GLU A 32 6.92 -12.40 -6.21
C GLU A 32 8.35 -11.97 -5.82
N LYS A 33 8.52 -10.75 -5.32
CA LYS A 33 9.86 -10.13 -5.20
C LYS A 33 10.38 -10.08 -3.77
N ALA A 34 9.52 -9.89 -2.76
CA ALA A 34 9.97 -9.64 -1.40
C ALA A 34 10.77 -10.81 -0.79
N PRO A 35 10.37 -12.09 -0.93
CA PRO A 35 11.15 -13.21 -0.39
C PRO A 35 12.57 -13.27 -0.98
N GLY A 36 12.71 -13.04 -2.29
CA GLY A 36 14.01 -13.02 -2.96
C GLY A 36 14.92 -11.90 -2.45
N TRP A 37 14.39 -10.68 -2.31
CA TRP A 37 15.16 -9.55 -1.75
C TRP A 37 15.54 -9.77 -0.28
N ILE A 38 14.62 -10.31 0.53
CA ILE A 38 14.91 -10.66 1.93
C ILE A 38 16.05 -11.68 2.00
N GLY A 39 15.98 -12.75 1.21
CA GLY A 39 17.02 -13.77 1.15
C GLY A 39 18.39 -13.20 0.75
N LEU A 40 18.42 -12.37 -0.30
CA LEU A 40 19.65 -11.74 -0.78
C LEU A 40 20.28 -10.81 0.27
N ILE A 41 19.48 -9.92 0.87
CA ILE A 41 19.96 -8.98 1.90
C ILE A 41 20.44 -9.74 3.13
N SER A 42 19.69 -10.75 3.56
CA SER A 42 20.07 -11.59 4.72
C SER A 42 21.39 -12.31 4.48
N LEU A 43 21.63 -12.81 3.27
CA LEU A 43 22.88 -13.44 2.89
C LEU A 43 24.05 -12.44 2.92
N VAL A 44 23.88 -11.25 2.34
CA VAL A 44 24.91 -10.20 2.36
C VAL A 44 25.28 -9.82 3.79
N ILE A 45 24.27 -9.61 4.66
CA ILE A 45 24.53 -9.30 6.07
C ILE A 45 25.24 -10.47 6.76
N GLY A 46 24.81 -11.71 6.52
CA GLY A 46 25.44 -12.90 7.09
C GLY A 46 26.91 -13.04 6.71
N VAL A 47 27.28 -12.74 5.47
CA VAL A 47 28.68 -12.73 5.02
C VAL A 47 29.47 -11.60 5.70
N LEU A 48 28.91 -10.39 5.76
CA LEU A 48 29.58 -9.23 6.37
C LEU A 48 29.73 -9.38 7.90
N ALA A 49 28.81 -10.08 8.56
CA ALA A 49 28.86 -10.36 10.00
C ALA A 49 30.10 -11.17 10.41
N LEU A 50 30.76 -11.88 9.47
CA LEU A 50 32.01 -12.59 9.71
C LEU A 50 33.21 -11.65 9.95
N TYR A 51 33.11 -10.39 9.48
CA TYR A 51 34.18 -9.39 9.61
C TYR A 51 33.76 -8.19 10.48
N ILE A 52 32.46 -7.93 10.62
CA ILE A 52 31.93 -6.76 11.32
C ILE A 52 31.13 -7.19 12.55
N ASP A 53 31.72 -7.01 13.74
CA ASP A 53 31.12 -7.40 15.03
C ASP A 53 29.73 -6.78 15.29
N PHE A 54 29.50 -5.57 14.81
CA PHE A 54 28.20 -4.89 14.93
C PHE A 54 27.08 -5.68 14.23
N LEU A 55 27.34 -6.27 13.06
CA LEU A 55 26.36 -7.09 12.33
C LEU A 55 26.15 -8.45 13.00
N ALA A 56 27.16 -8.98 13.69
CA ALA A 56 27.07 -10.20 14.48
C ALA A 56 26.36 -10.01 15.83
N ALA A 57 26.00 -8.77 16.19
CA ALA A 57 25.34 -8.49 17.46
C ALA A 57 24.00 -9.25 17.59
N LYS A 58 23.72 -9.76 18.80
CA LYS A 58 22.54 -10.60 19.08
C LYS A 58 21.22 -9.99 18.60
N HIS A 59 21.07 -8.67 18.78
CA HIS A 59 19.86 -7.94 18.38
C HIS A 59 19.70 -7.86 16.85
N ILE A 60 20.79 -7.71 16.10
CA ILE A 60 20.76 -7.71 14.62
C ILE A 60 20.42 -9.11 14.11
N SER A 61 21.06 -10.14 14.66
CA SER A 61 20.80 -11.54 14.30
C SER A 61 19.34 -11.95 14.58
N ALA A 62 18.80 -11.53 15.73
CA ALA A 62 17.40 -11.76 16.07
C ALA A 62 16.44 -11.07 15.08
N LEU A 63 16.71 -9.80 14.73
CA LEU A 63 15.88 -9.05 13.77
C LEU A 63 15.86 -9.73 12.39
N ILE A 64 17.02 -10.13 11.86
CA ILE A 64 17.13 -10.81 10.57
C ILE A 64 16.38 -12.15 10.62
N THR A 65 16.48 -12.88 11.73
CA THR A 65 15.75 -14.14 11.92
C THR A 65 14.23 -13.92 11.86
N VAL A 66 13.72 -12.88 12.53
CA VAL A 66 12.29 -12.53 12.48
C VAL A 66 11.87 -12.15 11.05
N ILE A 67 12.66 -11.35 10.34
CA ILE A 67 12.39 -11.00 8.93
C ILE A 67 12.39 -12.25 8.04
N GLY A 68 13.32 -13.19 8.28
CA GLY A 68 13.37 -14.48 7.62
C GLY A 68 12.10 -15.30 7.84
N ILE A 69 11.60 -15.39 9.07
CA ILE A 69 10.33 -16.05 9.39
C ILE A 69 9.16 -15.37 8.68
N CYS A 70 9.12 -14.03 8.68
CA CYS A 70 8.10 -13.28 7.94
C CYS A 70 8.11 -13.61 6.44
N SER A 71 9.29 -13.82 5.84
CA SER A 71 9.38 -14.18 4.42
C SER A 71 8.71 -15.51 4.09
N LEU A 72 8.75 -16.49 5.01
CA LEU A 72 8.05 -17.77 4.86
C LEU A 72 6.53 -17.57 4.82
N TYR A 73 6.00 -16.64 5.62
CA TYR A 73 4.57 -16.29 5.57
C TYR A 73 4.18 -15.67 4.22
N ILE A 74 5.06 -14.89 3.60
CA ILE A 74 4.83 -14.32 2.26
C ILE A 74 4.78 -15.45 1.22
N THR A 75 5.68 -16.43 1.31
CA THR A 75 5.72 -17.59 0.40
C THR A 75 4.43 -18.40 0.41
N TYR A 76 3.67 -18.41 1.52
CA TYR A 76 2.35 -19.06 1.59
C TYR A 76 1.32 -18.47 0.60
N TYR A 77 1.50 -17.22 0.16
CA TYR A 77 0.66 -16.61 -0.88
C TYR A 77 1.12 -16.97 -2.30
N GLY A 78 2.19 -17.74 -2.45
CA GLY A 78 2.79 -18.10 -3.74
C GLY A 78 1.80 -18.79 -4.68
N ASP A 79 0.97 -19.69 -4.15
CA ASP A 79 0.01 -20.46 -4.96
C ASP A 79 -1.17 -19.62 -5.48
N THR A 80 -1.50 -18.53 -4.79
CA THR A 80 -2.61 -17.65 -5.18
C THR A 80 -2.15 -16.37 -5.88
N LYS A 81 -0.83 -16.15 -6.00
CA LYS A 81 -0.26 -14.90 -6.55
C LYS A 81 -0.82 -14.55 -7.93
N GLU A 82 -0.98 -15.54 -8.79
CA GLU A 82 -1.44 -15.35 -10.17
C GLU A 82 -2.88 -14.81 -10.24
N GLN A 83 -3.72 -15.16 -9.27
CA GLN A 83 -5.09 -14.65 -9.19
C GLN A 83 -5.11 -13.13 -8.97
N TYR A 84 -4.13 -12.60 -8.22
CA TYR A 84 -3.99 -11.15 -8.05
C TYR A 84 -3.48 -10.48 -9.32
N PHE A 85 -2.58 -11.12 -10.08
CA PHE A 85 -2.14 -10.58 -11.36
C PHE A 85 -3.31 -10.50 -12.36
N GLN A 86 -4.09 -11.58 -12.47
CA GLN A 86 -5.27 -11.64 -13.33
C GLN A 86 -6.35 -10.64 -12.92
N ALA A 87 -6.64 -10.53 -11.62
CA ALA A 87 -7.56 -9.52 -11.10
C ALA A 87 -7.07 -8.10 -11.41
N GLY A 88 -5.79 -7.82 -11.19
CA GLY A 88 -5.18 -6.52 -11.55
C GLY A 88 -5.33 -6.17 -13.03
N ASN A 89 -5.11 -7.15 -13.93
CA ASN A 89 -5.31 -6.97 -15.37
C ASN A 89 -6.78 -6.69 -15.72
N LYS A 90 -7.72 -7.49 -15.19
CA LYS A 90 -9.16 -7.29 -15.43
C LYS A 90 -9.61 -5.91 -14.91
N LEU A 91 -9.18 -5.52 -13.71
CA LEU A 91 -9.48 -4.21 -13.14
C LEU A 91 -8.88 -3.05 -13.95
N THR A 92 -7.69 -3.24 -14.53
CA THR A 92 -7.09 -2.25 -15.44
C THR A 92 -7.92 -2.09 -16.73
N GLN A 93 -8.40 -3.19 -17.31
CA GLN A 93 -9.31 -3.12 -18.46
C GLN A 93 -10.61 -2.37 -18.13
N LEU A 94 -11.20 -2.63 -16.95
CA LEU A 94 -12.39 -1.90 -16.50
C LEU A 94 -12.10 -0.40 -16.29
N LEU A 95 -10.91 -0.05 -15.80
CA LEU A 95 -10.48 1.35 -15.68
C LEU A 95 -10.38 2.03 -17.04
N ASP A 96 -9.82 1.35 -18.05
CA ASP A 96 -9.70 1.88 -19.41
C ASP A 96 -11.08 2.06 -20.06
N GLN A 97 -12.02 1.16 -19.79
CA GLN A 97 -13.43 1.31 -20.20
C GLN A 97 -14.07 2.54 -19.55
N LEU A 98 -13.89 2.74 -18.23
CA LEU A 98 -14.40 3.93 -17.53
C LEU A 98 -13.79 5.22 -18.06
N LYS A 99 -12.50 5.23 -18.39
CA LYS A 99 -11.82 6.39 -19.01
C LYS A 99 -12.38 6.70 -20.40
N SER A 100 -12.64 5.66 -21.18
CA SER A 100 -13.23 5.83 -22.52
C SER A 100 -14.66 6.34 -22.42
N MET A 101 -15.44 5.82 -21.48
CA MET A 101 -16.81 6.24 -21.21
C MET A 101 -16.87 7.70 -20.73
N SER A 102 -16.00 8.11 -19.80
CA SER A 102 -15.96 9.51 -19.35
C SER A 102 -15.63 10.48 -20.49
N ALA A 103 -14.67 10.11 -21.36
CA ALA A 103 -14.33 10.90 -22.53
C ALA A 103 -15.51 11.02 -23.53
N ARG A 104 -16.26 9.92 -23.76
CA ARG A 104 -17.46 9.93 -24.60
C ARG A 104 -18.56 10.83 -24.03
N CYS A 105 -18.88 10.69 -22.75
CA CYS A 105 -19.90 11.50 -22.10
C CYS A 105 -19.56 13.00 -22.16
N LYS A 106 -18.29 13.34 -21.90
CA LYS A 106 -17.78 14.72 -22.00
C LYS A 106 -17.85 15.29 -23.41
N SER A 107 -17.59 14.47 -24.44
CA SER A 107 -17.65 14.91 -25.83
C SER A 107 -19.08 15.09 -26.34
N ASN A 108 -20.02 14.26 -25.88
CA ASN A 108 -21.40 14.26 -26.34
C ASN A 108 -22.31 15.19 -25.51
N HIS A 109 -21.80 15.72 -24.40
CA HIS A 109 -22.55 16.52 -23.41
C HIS A 109 -23.86 15.85 -22.95
N GLN A 110 -23.86 14.52 -22.94
CA GLN A 110 -25.04 13.73 -22.64
C GLN A 110 -24.63 12.38 -22.05
N PHE A 111 -25.40 11.98 -21.03
CA PHE A 111 -25.32 10.65 -20.45
C PHE A 111 -26.56 9.85 -20.85
N THR A 112 -26.36 8.75 -21.58
CA THR A 112 -27.45 7.95 -22.14
C THR A 112 -27.82 6.78 -21.22
N SER A 113 -28.97 6.14 -21.48
CA SER A 113 -29.35 4.90 -20.80
C SER A 113 -28.40 3.73 -21.10
N ALA A 114 -27.73 3.75 -22.26
CA ALA A 114 -26.71 2.77 -22.61
C ALA A 114 -25.45 2.92 -21.74
N ASP A 115 -25.01 4.16 -21.49
CA ASP A 115 -23.87 4.44 -20.60
C ASP A 115 -24.16 4.01 -19.15
N GLN A 116 -25.41 4.16 -18.69
CA GLN A 116 -25.84 3.65 -17.39
C GLN A 116 -25.72 2.13 -17.31
N ALA A 117 -26.21 1.42 -18.32
CA ALA A 117 -26.12 -0.04 -18.36
C ALA A 117 -24.65 -0.52 -18.42
N GLU A 118 -23.79 0.17 -19.16
CA GLU A 118 -22.35 -0.11 -19.20
C GLU A 118 -21.70 0.11 -17.82
N LEU A 119 -22.01 1.21 -17.13
CA LEU A 119 -21.51 1.50 -15.78
C LEU A 119 -21.96 0.45 -14.75
N ASP A 120 -23.20 -0.01 -14.84
CA ASP A 120 -23.74 -1.05 -13.96
C ASP A 120 -23.07 -2.41 -14.22
N GLN A 121 -22.80 -2.73 -15.48
CA GLN A 121 -22.02 -3.92 -15.86
C GLN A 121 -20.59 -3.84 -15.33
N ILE A 122 -19.89 -2.71 -15.53
CA ILE A 122 -18.54 -2.49 -14.99
C ILE A 122 -18.53 -2.62 -13.47
N THR A 123 -19.56 -2.12 -12.79
CA THR A 123 -19.68 -2.24 -11.33
C THR A 123 -19.84 -3.69 -10.88
N THR A 124 -20.58 -4.49 -11.64
CA THR A 124 -20.76 -5.93 -11.39
C THR A 124 -19.45 -6.69 -11.62
N ASP A 125 -18.80 -6.44 -12.75
CA ASP A 125 -17.50 -7.03 -13.10
C ASP A 125 -16.44 -6.66 -12.05
N PHE A 126 -16.39 -5.41 -11.62
CA PHE A 126 -15.50 -4.92 -10.57
C PHE A 126 -15.65 -5.72 -9.27
N ARG A 127 -16.90 -5.89 -8.81
CA ARG A 127 -17.18 -6.66 -7.58
C ARG A 127 -16.78 -8.13 -7.70
N SER A 128 -16.92 -8.72 -8.89
CA SER A 128 -16.56 -10.11 -9.15
C SER A 128 -15.04 -10.34 -9.25
N ALA A 129 -14.29 -9.35 -9.75
CA ALA A 129 -12.86 -9.46 -9.97
C ALA A 129 -12.03 -9.26 -8.68
N CYS A 130 -12.57 -8.53 -7.70
CA CYS A 130 -11.86 -8.19 -6.47
C CYS A 130 -11.63 -9.40 -5.55
N GLN A 131 -10.37 -9.63 -5.21
CA GLN A 131 -9.95 -10.55 -4.15
C GLN A 131 -10.10 -9.88 -2.78
N ARG A 132 -10.51 -10.65 -1.77
CA ARG A 132 -10.76 -10.10 -0.41
C ARG A 132 -9.52 -10.09 0.48
N LYS A 133 -8.61 -11.04 0.26
CA LYS A 133 -7.43 -11.24 1.12
C LYS A 133 -6.23 -10.61 0.45
N HIS A 134 -5.67 -9.55 1.02
CA HIS A 134 -4.43 -8.94 0.53
C HIS A 134 -3.32 -9.09 1.56
N ILE A 135 -2.07 -9.15 1.09
CA ILE A 135 -0.90 -9.20 1.98
C ILE A 135 -0.73 -7.87 2.73
N LEU A 136 -0.15 -7.93 3.92
CA LEU A 136 0.23 -6.73 4.68
C LEU A 136 1.14 -5.84 3.83
N PHE A 137 1.06 -4.53 4.04
CA PHE A 137 1.76 -3.49 3.27
C PHE A 137 1.41 -3.35 1.78
N SER A 138 0.59 -4.24 1.20
CA SER A 138 0.13 -4.08 -0.18
C SER A 138 -0.61 -2.76 -0.41
N GLY A 139 -1.41 -2.30 0.55
CA GLY A 139 -2.13 -1.02 0.50
C GLY A 139 -1.19 0.19 0.43
N TRP A 140 -0.05 0.13 1.12
CA TRP A 140 0.96 1.20 1.06
C TRP A 140 1.60 1.28 -0.33
N LEU A 141 2.01 0.13 -0.88
CA LEU A 141 2.55 0.09 -2.25
C LEU A 141 1.49 0.46 -3.30
N ALA A 142 0.23 0.07 -3.09
CA ALA A 142 -0.89 0.44 -3.96
C ALA A 142 -1.10 1.95 -3.99
N HIS A 143 -1.06 2.58 -2.81
CA HIS A 143 -1.15 4.03 -2.66
C HIS A 143 -0.05 4.75 -3.45
N LYS A 144 1.21 4.32 -3.27
CA LYS A 144 2.34 4.85 -4.04
C LYS A 144 2.11 4.67 -5.54
N LYS A 145 1.74 3.47 -6.00
CA LYS A 145 1.52 3.20 -7.42
C LYS A 145 0.36 4.01 -8.01
N PHE A 146 -0.71 4.19 -7.24
CA PHE A 146 -1.89 4.90 -7.70
C PHE A 146 -1.65 6.40 -7.81
N PHE A 147 -1.08 7.04 -6.78
CA PHE A 147 -0.89 8.49 -6.77
C PHE A 147 0.40 8.97 -7.44
N TRP A 148 1.44 8.14 -7.49
CA TRP A 148 2.75 8.53 -8.02
C TRP A 148 2.99 8.00 -9.44
N ASP A 149 2.62 6.75 -9.73
CA ASP A 149 2.95 6.12 -11.02
C ASP A 149 1.81 6.22 -12.05
N GLN A 150 0.55 6.17 -11.60
CA GLN A 150 -0.61 6.21 -12.48
C GLN A 150 -1.05 7.65 -12.77
N GLN A 151 -1.45 7.90 -14.01
CA GLN A 151 -2.08 9.17 -14.39
C GLN A 151 -3.49 9.27 -13.79
N VAL A 152 -3.61 10.08 -12.73
CA VAL A 152 -4.87 10.31 -12.01
C VAL A 152 -5.58 11.61 -12.39
N ASP A 153 -4.98 12.44 -13.24
CA ASP A 153 -5.48 13.79 -13.55
C ASP A 153 -6.90 13.80 -14.13
N TRP A 154 -7.22 12.84 -15.00
CA TRP A 154 -8.55 12.73 -15.59
C TRP A 154 -9.63 12.34 -14.57
N ILE A 155 -9.24 11.63 -13.51
CA ILE A 155 -10.11 11.31 -12.36
C ILE A 155 -10.24 12.56 -11.48
N ALA A 156 -9.11 13.25 -11.27
CA ALA A 156 -9.03 14.45 -10.44
C ALA A 156 -9.91 15.61 -10.96
N GLU A 157 -10.15 15.66 -12.27
CA GLU A 157 -11.03 16.65 -12.91
C GLU A 157 -12.46 16.63 -12.34
N HIS A 158 -12.98 15.45 -11.97
CA HIS A 158 -14.34 15.29 -11.47
C HIS A 158 -14.40 14.78 -10.02
N ARG A 159 -13.26 14.39 -9.46
CA ARG A 159 -13.08 14.00 -8.06
C ARG A 159 -11.82 14.66 -7.50
N GLU A 160 -11.99 15.82 -6.89
CA GLU A 160 -10.88 16.56 -6.31
C GLU A 160 -10.19 15.75 -5.19
N PHE A 161 -8.85 15.71 -5.24
CA PHE A 161 -8.02 15.05 -4.25
C PHE A 161 -7.31 16.08 -3.38
N SER A 162 -7.48 15.99 -2.06
CA SER A 162 -6.72 16.79 -1.11
C SER A 162 -5.31 16.24 -0.94
N PHE A 163 -4.31 17.13 -0.96
CA PHE A 163 -2.91 16.74 -0.79
C PHE A 163 -2.66 16.04 0.57
N PHE A 164 -3.21 16.58 1.65
CA PHE A 164 -2.96 16.07 3.00
C PHE A 164 -3.82 14.86 3.36
N ARG A 165 -5.03 14.76 2.81
CA ARG A 165 -5.93 13.64 3.16
C ARG A 165 -5.76 12.45 2.23
N ASP A 166 -5.65 12.71 0.93
CA ASP A 166 -5.79 11.66 -0.09
C ASP A 166 -4.45 11.24 -0.67
N LYS A 167 -3.50 12.17 -0.85
CA LYS A 167 -2.20 11.84 -1.46
C LYS A 167 -1.18 11.31 -0.46
N ILE A 168 -1.30 11.66 0.83
CA ILE A 168 -0.39 11.18 1.88
C ILE A 168 -1.05 10.02 2.65
N PRO A 169 -0.43 8.83 2.68
CA PRO A 169 -0.97 7.70 3.42
C PRO A 169 -0.93 7.93 4.93
N PHE A 170 -1.97 7.49 5.65
CA PHE A 170 -2.15 7.73 7.09
C PHE A 170 -0.95 7.27 7.95
N SER A 171 -0.27 6.20 7.56
CA SER A 171 0.89 5.70 8.30
C SER A 171 2.08 6.67 8.31
N VAL A 172 2.17 7.65 7.39
CA VAL A 172 3.14 8.75 7.50
C VAL A 172 2.84 9.60 8.72
N TYR A 173 1.58 9.99 8.90
CA TYR A 173 1.15 10.77 10.07
C TYR A 173 1.40 10.00 11.37
N ALA A 174 1.05 8.70 11.38
CA ALA A 174 1.33 7.84 12.53
C ALA A 174 2.83 7.75 12.84
N LEU A 175 3.68 7.60 11.82
CA LEU A 175 5.14 7.56 11.99
C LEU A 175 5.69 8.87 12.55
N ILE A 176 5.23 10.02 12.03
CA ILE A 176 5.62 11.33 12.56
C ILE A 176 5.25 11.46 14.03
N VAL A 177 4.03 11.06 14.42
CA VAL A 177 3.59 11.09 15.82
C VAL A 177 4.45 10.19 16.70
N VAL A 178 4.78 8.97 16.26
CA VAL A 178 5.65 8.05 17.01
C VAL A 178 7.05 8.64 17.18
N VAL A 179 7.62 9.23 16.13
CA VAL A 179 8.94 9.89 16.22
C VAL A 179 8.91 11.07 17.19
N LEU A 180 7.85 11.88 17.16
CA LEU A 180 7.69 12.99 18.10
C LEU A 180 7.56 12.52 19.55
N ILE A 181 6.81 11.43 19.79
CA ILE A 181 6.70 10.82 21.13
C ILE A 181 8.04 10.27 21.59
N ALA A 182 8.77 9.55 20.72
CA ALA A 182 10.08 9.00 21.04
C ALA A 182 11.09 10.12 21.34
N TYR A 183 11.08 11.20 20.55
CA TYR A 183 11.93 12.36 20.77
C TYR A 183 11.59 13.09 22.08
N ALA A 184 10.30 13.35 22.34
CA ALA A 184 9.84 14.01 23.57
C ALA A 184 10.09 13.14 24.82
N GLY A 185 9.88 11.83 24.71
CA GLY A 185 10.20 10.88 25.78
C GLY A 185 11.70 10.86 26.05
N GLY A 186 12.53 10.77 25.01
CA GLY A 186 13.99 10.80 25.14
C GLY A 186 14.51 12.10 25.75
N SER A 187 13.97 13.26 25.35
CA SER A 187 14.35 14.54 25.93
C SER A 187 13.88 14.70 27.38
N TRP A 188 12.69 14.19 27.72
CA TRP A 188 12.18 14.19 29.09
C TRP A 188 12.97 13.27 30.02
N LEU A 189 13.33 12.08 29.55
CA LEU A 189 14.22 11.14 30.26
C LEU A 189 15.62 11.71 30.44
N ALA A 190 16.16 12.41 29.45
CA ALA A 190 17.44 13.10 29.56
C ALA A 190 17.41 14.24 30.60
N ALA A 191 16.26 14.87 30.81
CA ALA A 191 16.05 15.89 31.84
C ALA A 191 15.83 15.32 33.26
N HIS A 192 15.54 14.02 33.40
CA HIS A 192 15.30 13.33 34.68
C HIS A 192 16.19 12.08 34.82
N PRO A 193 17.51 12.24 35.00
CA PRO A 193 18.48 11.15 35.03
C PRO A 193 18.33 10.21 36.26
N ASP A 194 17.66 10.67 37.30
CA ASP A 194 17.30 9.92 38.51
C ASP A 194 16.34 8.75 38.24
N LEU A 195 15.43 8.89 37.26
CA LEU A 195 14.57 7.81 36.79
C LEU A 195 15.32 6.77 35.96
N LEU A 196 16.33 7.19 35.19
CA LEU A 196 17.19 6.27 34.46
C LEU A 196 18.04 5.40 35.40
N LEU A 197 18.51 5.98 36.51
CA LEU A 197 19.24 5.25 37.55
C LEU A 197 18.33 4.22 38.24
N SER A 198 17.11 4.59 38.62
CA SER A 198 16.18 3.66 39.28
C SER A 198 15.70 2.52 38.38
N LEU A 199 15.50 2.78 37.08
CA LEU A 199 15.20 1.73 36.09
C LEU A 199 16.38 0.78 35.86
N LYS A 200 17.61 1.30 35.92
CA LYS A 200 18.82 0.49 35.76
C LYS A 200 19.03 -0.42 36.98
N ASP A 201 18.83 0.10 38.18
CA ASP A 201 18.93 -0.67 39.43
C ASP A 201 17.86 -1.76 39.50
N ALA A 202 16.63 -1.48 39.04
CA ALA A 202 15.55 -2.46 38.96
C ALA A 202 15.81 -3.60 37.95
N CYS A 203 16.53 -3.35 36.86
CA CYS A 203 16.90 -4.38 35.88
C CYS A 203 18.15 -5.19 36.25
N THR A 204 18.96 -4.74 37.21
CA THR A 204 20.16 -5.46 37.68
C THR A 204 19.89 -6.39 38.87
N HIS A 205 18.66 -6.41 39.39
CA HIS A 205 18.22 -7.36 40.40
C HIS A 205 17.51 -8.57 39.76
N GLU A 206 18.21 -9.30 38.88
CA GLU A 206 17.94 -10.71 38.53
C GLU A 206 19.27 -11.46 38.35
#